data_AF-A0A837HWR1-F1
#
_entry.id   AF-A0A837HWR1-F1
#
_cell.length_a   1.000
_cell.length_b   1.000
_cell.length_c   1.000
_cell.angle_alpha   90.00
_cell.angle_beta   90.00
_cell.angle_gamma   90.00
#
_symmetry.space_group_name_H-M   'P 1'
#
loop_
_entity.id
_entity.type
_entity.pdbx_description
1 polymer ?
#
loop_
_entity_poly.entity_id
_entity_poly.type
_entity_poly.pdbx_seq_one_letter_code
_entity_poly.pdbx_strand_id
1 'polypeptide(L)'
;MNTKTKLAVVGCSSMVGSRFCELAGRDFDLLSADFSTDPKIDITDKESVDNFFQNDFAWLILFSAFTDVDGAEKQRGDKNGTCWNINVRGVKNIVDACKSNNRKLIFISTDFVFDGKSSPYSEDDPIGPDLDKVSWYGITKSINAYQKGLERRFSFV
;
A
#
# COMPACT_ATOMS: atom_id res chain seq x y z
N MET A 1 -15.40 25.61 -14.31
CA MET A 1 -15.36 24.18 -14.66
C MET A 1 -14.97 23.44 -13.39
N ASN A 2 -15.81 22.54 -12.88
CA ASN A 2 -15.42 21.72 -11.71
C ASN A 2 -14.45 20.65 -12.19
N THR A 3 -13.15 20.90 -12.06
CA THR A 3 -12.12 19.88 -12.34
C THR A 3 -12.21 18.83 -11.24
N LYS A 4 -12.62 17.61 -11.60
CA LYS A 4 -12.56 16.47 -10.67
C LYS A 4 -11.13 16.31 -10.17
N THR A 5 -10.98 15.97 -8.89
CA THR A 5 -9.66 15.68 -8.33
C THR A 5 -9.09 14.43 -8.99
N LYS A 6 -7.85 14.51 -9.47
CA LYS A 6 -7.14 13.37 -10.07
C LYS A 6 -6.52 12.48 -8.99
N LEU A 7 -6.86 11.21 -9.03
CA LEU A 7 -6.48 10.19 -8.05
C LEU A 7 -5.80 9.01 -8.76
N ALA A 8 -4.56 8.71 -8.39
CA ALA A 8 -3.90 7.50 -8.81
C ALA A 8 -4.33 6.32 -7.93
N VAL A 9 -4.64 5.18 -8.56
CA VAL A 9 -4.99 3.93 -7.87
C VAL A 9 -4.04 2.84 -8.34
N VAL A 10 -3.13 2.42 -7.47
CA VAL A 10 -2.15 1.36 -7.76
C VAL A 10 -2.62 0.04 -7.15
N GLY A 11 -2.70 -1.02 -7.94
CA GLY A 11 -3.36 -2.27 -7.57
C GLY A 11 -4.85 -2.24 -7.90
N CYS A 12 -5.22 -1.55 -8.98
CA CYS A 12 -6.61 -1.34 -9.39
C CYS A 12 -7.32 -2.65 -9.81
N SER A 13 -6.59 -3.72 -10.12
CA SER A 13 -7.17 -5.03 -10.46
C SER A 13 -7.34 -5.93 -9.24
N SER A 14 -6.94 -5.49 -8.04
CA SER A 14 -7.13 -6.25 -6.80
C SER A 14 -8.61 -6.33 -6.38
N MET A 15 -8.93 -7.22 -5.44
CA MET A 15 -10.31 -7.40 -4.95
C MET A 15 -10.92 -6.10 -4.41
N VAL A 16 -10.16 -5.32 -3.64
CA VAL A 16 -10.62 -4.03 -3.10
C VAL A 16 -10.43 -2.90 -4.11
N GLY A 17 -9.29 -2.86 -4.81
CA GLY A 17 -8.97 -1.81 -5.77
C GLY A 17 -9.96 -1.74 -6.93
N SER A 18 -10.38 -2.88 -7.47
CA SER A 18 -11.34 -2.93 -8.58
C SER A 18 -12.71 -2.39 -8.19
N ARG A 19 -13.20 -2.79 -7.01
CA ARG A 19 -14.45 -2.27 -6.45
C ARG A 19 -14.35 -0.78 -6.11
N PHE A 20 -13.20 -0.33 -5.60
CA PHE A 20 -12.95 1.09 -5.36
C PHE A 20 -13.03 1.88 -6.67
N CYS A 21 -12.35 1.44 -7.73
CA CYS A 21 -12.39 2.13 -9.02
C CYS A 21 -13.80 2.23 -9.60
N GLU A 22 -14.62 1.17 -9.49
CA GLU A 22 -16.02 1.17 -9.94
C GLU A 22 -16.87 2.22 -9.22
N LEU A 23 -16.69 2.36 -7.91
CA LEU A 23 -17.46 3.29 -7.08
C LEU A 23 -16.95 4.74 -7.20
N ALA A 24 -15.63 4.93 -7.13
CA ALA A 24 -14.99 6.24 -7.07
C ALA A 24 -14.91 6.95 -8.42
N GLY A 25 -14.98 6.24 -9.56
CA GLY A 25 -14.93 6.85 -10.89
C GLY A 25 -16.09 7.82 -11.17
N ARG A 26 -17.16 7.77 -10.38
CA ARG A 26 -18.27 8.73 -10.45
C ARG A 26 -17.88 10.11 -9.95
N ASP A 27 -16.98 10.18 -8.96
CA ASP A 27 -16.64 11.41 -8.24
C ASP A 27 -15.23 11.93 -8.58
N PHE A 28 -14.31 11.02 -8.92
CA PHE A 28 -12.90 11.33 -9.18
C PHE A 28 -12.48 11.02 -10.62
N ASP A 29 -11.39 11.66 -11.05
CA ASP A 29 -10.69 11.29 -12.29
C ASP A 29 -9.59 10.28 -11.93
N LEU A 30 -9.76 9.02 -12.33
CA LEU A 30 -8.94 7.91 -11.85
C LEU A 30 -7.83 7.56 -12.83
N LEU A 31 -6.58 7.70 -12.39
CA LEU A 31 -5.43 7.06 -13.01
C LEU A 31 -5.25 5.66 -12.41
N SER A 32 -5.92 4.68 -12.99
CA SER A 32 -5.90 3.29 -12.50
C SER A 32 -4.71 2.53 -13.09
N ALA A 33 -3.88 1.94 -12.24
CA ALA A 33 -2.65 1.27 -12.62
C ALA A 33 -2.42 -0.03 -11.83
N ASP A 34 -1.78 -0.98 -12.47
CA ASP A 34 -1.41 -2.28 -11.91
C ASP A 34 -0.25 -2.87 -12.73
N PHE A 35 0.24 -4.04 -12.32
CA PHE A 35 1.29 -4.75 -13.05
C PHE A 35 0.84 -5.21 -14.45
N SER A 36 -0.47 -5.40 -14.65
CA SER A 36 -1.07 -5.95 -15.87
C SER A 36 -1.95 -4.97 -16.65
N THR A 37 -1.94 -3.68 -16.31
CA THR A 37 -2.76 -2.64 -16.98
C THR A 37 -1.89 -1.65 -17.76
N ASP A 38 -2.55 -0.72 -18.45
CA ASP A 38 -1.94 0.49 -19.00
C ASP A 38 -2.58 1.73 -18.33
N PRO A 39 -1.80 2.58 -17.61
CA PRO A 39 -0.36 2.47 -17.38
C PRO A 39 0.01 1.26 -16.52
N LYS A 40 1.16 0.67 -16.84
CA LYS A 40 1.78 -0.40 -16.05
C LYS A 40 2.63 0.18 -14.93
N ILE A 41 2.54 -0.41 -13.75
CA ILE A 41 3.45 -0.12 -12.64
C ILE A 41 3.86 -1.40 -11.92
N ASP A 42 5.16 -1.62 -11.77
CA ASP A 42 5.73 -2.57 -10.83
C ASP A 42 6.29 -1.78 -9.65
N ILE A 43 5.63 -1.86 -8.50
CA ILE A 43 6.04 -1.09 -7.32
C ILE A 43 7.41 -1.51 -6.79
N THR A 44 7.87 -2.74 -7.10
CA THR A 44 9.16 -3.27 -6.64
C THR A 44 10.33 -2.74 -7.47
N ASP A 45 10.05 -2.26 -8.68
CA ASP A 45 11.01 -1.61 -9.56
C ASP A 45 10.94 -0.08 -9.41
N LYS A 46 12.05 0.50 -8.95
CA LYS A 46 12.14 1.93 -8.73
C LYS A 46 11.96 2.74 -10.03
N GLU A 47 12.50 2.26 -11.14
CA GLU A 47 12.39 2.98 -12.42
C GLU A 47 10.96 2.96 -12.94
N SER A 48 10.26 1.83 -12.82
CA SER A 48 8.83 1.74 -13.10
C SER A 48 8.01 2.72 -12.26
N VAL A 49 8.31 2.85 -10.96
CA VAL A 49 7.66 3.83 -10.09
C VAL A 49 7.98 5.26 -10.53
N ASP A 50 9.25 5.60 -10.75
CA ASP A 50 9.66 6.96 -11.14
C ASP A 50 9.02 7.41 -12.47
N ASN A 51 8.87 6.47 -13.42
CA ASN A 51 8.15 6.69 -14.68
C ASN A 51 6.65 6.88 -14.48
N PHE A 52 6.01 6.09 -13.60
CA PHE A 52 4.59 6.26 -13.29
C PHE A 52 4.29 7.65 -12.68
N PHE A 53 5.21 8.17 -11.85
CA PHE A 53 5.06 9.47 -11.21
C PHE A 53 5.21 10.68 -12.15
N GLN A 54 5.55 10.47 -13.43
CA GLN A 54 5.46 11.51 -14.47
C GLN A 54 4.01 11.87 -14.81
N ASN A 55 3.04 11.02 -14.45
CA ASN A 55 1.63 11.32 -14.62
C ASN A 55 1.14 12.38 -13.62
N ASP A 56 0.06 13.08 -14.01
CA ASP A 56 -0.53 14.14 -13.19
C ASP A 56 -1.65 13.60 -12.28
N PHE A 57 -1.42 13.61 -10.97
CA PHE A 57 -2.41 13.27 -9.93
C PHE A 57 -2.06 13.96 -8.60
N ALA A 58 -3.04 14.23 -7.73
CA ALA A 58 -2.77 14.86 -6.43
C ALA A 58 -2.56 13.84 -5.31
N TRP A 59 -3.26 12.71 -5.40
CA TRP A 59 -3.27 11.65 -4.40
C TRP A 59 -3.02 10.30 -5.04
N LEU A 60 -2.39 9.39 -4.31
CA LEU A 60 -2.22 7.98 -4.67
C LEU A 60 -2.85 7.10 -3.58
N ILE A 61 -3.66 6.13 -3.99
CA ILE A 61 -4.12 5.04 -3.12
C ILE A 61 -3.40 3.76 -3.51
N LEU A 62 -2.73 3.14 -2.55
CA LEU A 62 -1.97 1.92 -2.76
C LEU A 62 -2.75 0.70 -2.24
N PHE A 63 -3.31 -0.07 -3.17
CA PHE A 63 -3.93 -1.37 -2.93
C PHE A 63 -2.99 -2.55 -3.20
N SER A 64 -1.92 -2.37 -3.99
CA SER A 64 -0.93 -3.43 -4.24
C SER A 64 -0.25 -3.89 -2.94
N ALA A 65 -0.38 -5.17 -2.66
CA ALA A 65 0.25 -5.85 -1.53
C ALA A 65 0.39 -7.35 -1.83
N PHE A 66 1.30 -8.01 -1.14
CA PHE A 66 1.35 -9.47 -1.10
C PHE A 66 0.32 -9.97 -0.09
N THR A 67 -0.76 -10.62 -0.55
CA THR A 67 -1.94 -10.95 0.27
C THR A 67 -2.08 -12.43 0.65
N ASP A 68 -1.20 -13.31 0.15
CA ASP A 68 -1.15 -14.72 0.57
C ASP A 68 -0.50 -14.82 1.96
N VAL A 69 -1.31 -14.77 3.02
CA VAL A 69 -0.83 -14.78 4.41
C VAL A 69 -0.01 -16.04 4.72
N ASP A 70 -0.50 -17.21 4.32
CA ASP A 70 0.18 -18.48 4.57
C ASP A 70 1.50 -18.55 3.78
N GLY A 71 1.51 -18.06 2.54
CA GLY A 71 2.71 -17.91 1.73
C GLY A 71 3.71 -16.92 2.31
N ALA A 72 3.24 -15.87 2.97
CA ALA A 72 4.08 -14.90 3.66
C ALA A 72 4.75 -15.55 4.87
N GLU A 73 4.01 -16.32 5.65
CA GLU A 73 4.55 -17.00 6.84
C GLU A 73 5.61 -18.05 6.47
N LYS A 74 5.49 -18.72 5.32
CA LYS A 74 6.54 -19.59 4.77
C LYS A 74 7.84 -18.83 4.43
N GLN A 75 7.77 -17.51 4.23
CA GLN A 75 8.90 -16.60 3.99
C GLN A 75 9.32 -15.89 5.28
N ARG A 76 8.91 -16.35 6.47
CA ARG A 76 9.25 -15.70 7.75
C ARG A 76 10.75 -15.48 7.88
N GLY A 77 11.14 -14.23 8.13
CA GLY A 77 12.53 -13.81 8.25
C GLY A 77 13.24 -13.54 6.92
N ASP A 78 12.68 -13.95 5.79
CA ASP A 78 13.28 -13.75 4.48
C ASP A 78 13.00 -12.35 3.93
N LYS A 79 14.00 -11.46 4.07
CA LYS A 79 13.97 -10.09 3.56
C LYS A 79 14.29 -9.97 2.06
N ASN A 80 14.55 -11.08 1.38
CA ASN A 80 14.73 -11.13 -0.07
C ASN A 80 13.53 -11.79 -0.78
N GLY A 81 12.63 -12.42 -0.01
CA GLY A 81 11.40 -13.03 -0.50
C GLY A 81 10.41 -12.02 -1.08
N THR A 82 9.49 -12.54 -1.89
CA THR A 82 8.45 -11.75 -2.58
C THR A 82 7.60 -10.93 -1.63
N CYS A 83 7.23 -11.49 -0.46
CA CYS A 83 6.44 -10.77 0.54
C CYS A 83 7.15 -9.49 1.02
N TRP A 84 8.44 -9.60 1.36
CA TRP A 84 9.24 -8.44 1.75
C TRP A 84 9.44 -7.46 0.59
N ASN A 85 9.75 -7.96 -0.61
CA ASN A 85 9.96 -7.10 -1.77
C ASN A 85 8.72 -6.27 -2.10
N ILE A 86 7.52 -6.84 -2.05
CA ILE A 86 6.28 -6.12 -2.35
C ILE A 86 5.88 -5.20 -1.18
N ASN A 87 5.68 -5.75 0.01
CA ASN A 87 5.11 -5.01 1.14
C ASN A 87 6.08 -4.02 1.79
N VAL A 88 7.40 -4.27 1.69
CA VAL A 88 8.42 -3.41 2.30
C VAL A 88 9.14 -2.57 1.26
N ARG A 89 9.85 -3.19 0.31
CA ARG A 89 10.66 -2.44 -0.66
C ARG A 89 9.79 -1.67 -1.65
N GLY A 90 8.75 -2.29 -2.17
CA GLY A 90 7.87 -1.66 -3.15
C GLY A 90 7.05 -0.52 -2.56
N VAL A 91 6.50 -0.71 -1.36
CA VAL A 91 5.84 0.38 -0.61
C VAL A 91 6.82 1.52 -0.33
N LYS A 92 8.08 1.23 0.01
CA LYS A 92 9.09 2.26 0.22
C LYS A 92 9.34 3.07 -1.05
N ASN A 93 9.42 2.43 -2.23
CA ASN A 93 9.56 3.14 -3.50
C ASN A 93 8.40 4.13 -3.71
N ILE A 94 7.16 3.70 -3.48
CA ILE A 94 5.98 4.56 -3.58
C ILE A 94 6.03 5.73 -2.58
N VAL A 95 6.37 5.47 -1.32
CA VAL A 95 6.48 6.52 -0.28
C VAL A 95 7.53 7.55 -0.67
N ASP A 96 8.70 7.11 -1.13
CA ASP A 96 9.79 8.01 -1.54
C ASP A 96 9.41 8.83 -2.78
N ALA A 97 8.73 8.22 -3.76
CA ALA A 97 8.26 8.89 -4.96
C ALA A 97 7.16 9.92 -4.64
N CYS A 98 6.21 9.59 -3.75
CA CYS A 98 5.22 10.53 -3.23
C CYS A 98 5.88 11.75 -2.60
N LYS A 99 6.87 11.55 -1.74
CA LYS A 99 7.61 12.65 -1.11
C LYS A 99 8.33 13.53 -2.13
N SER A 100 9.06 12.91 -3.04
CA SER A 100 9.89 13.61 -4.04
C SER A 100 9.05 14.43 -5.02
N ASN A 101 7.83 13.98 -5.30
CA ASN A 101 6.90 14.63 -6.24
C ASN A 101 5.78 15.41 -5.53
N ASN A 102 5.86 15.61 -4.21
CA ASN A 102 4.84 16.30 -3.41
C ASN A 102 3.41 15.75 -3.63
N ARG A 103 3.28 14.42 -3.71
CA ARG A 103 2.01 13.70 -3.85
C ARG A 103 1.60 13.12 -2.50
N LYS A 104 0.30 13.10 -2.23
CA LYS A 104 -0.25 12.51 -1.01
C LYS A 104 -0.49 11.02 -1.18
N LEU A 105 -0.26 10.25 -0.12
CA LEU A 105 -0.40 8.79 -0.12
C LEU A 105 -1.43 8.32 0.90
N ILE A 106 -2.37 7.49 0.43
CA ILE A 106 -3.23 6.65 1.27
C ILE A 106 -2.72 5.21 1.14
N PHE A 107 -2.27 4.66 2.26
CA PHE A 107 -1.78 3.29 2.35
C PHE A 107 -2.79 2.41 3.08
N ILE A 108 -3.20 1.33 2.43
CA ILE A 108 -4.10 0.35 3.01
C ILE A 108 -3.30 -0.68 3.82
N SER A 109 -3.58 -0.75 5.12
CA SER A 109 -2.96 -1.66 6.08
C SER A 109 -3.88 -2.86 6.39
N THR A 110 -3.57 -3.58 7.46
CA THR A 110 -4.28 -4.76 7.97
C THR A 110 -4.29 -4.71 9.49
N ASP A 111 -5.31 -5.28 10.11
CA ASP A 111 -5.36 -5.69 11.52
C ASP A 111 -4.26 -6.69 11.91
N PHE A 112 -3.69 -7.43 10.97
CA PHE A 112 -2.63 -8.41 11.25
C PHE A 112 -1.34 -7.75 11.75
N VAL A 113 -1.27 -6.42 11.83
CA VAL A 113 -0.18 -5.68 12.48
C VAL A 113 -0.26 -5.69 14.01
N PHE A 114 -1.41 -6.06 14.57
CA PHE A 114 -1.68 -6.19 16.00
C PHE A 114 -1.47 -7.64 16.48
N ASP A 115 -1.29 -7.84 17.80
CA ASP A 115 -0.99 -9.15 18.39
C ASP A 115 -2.21 -10.02 18.73
N GLY A 116 -3.42 -9.49 18.54
CA GLY A 116 -4.70 -10.16 18.80
C GLY A 116 -5.06 -10.38 20.28
N LYS A 117 -4.28 -9.87 21.25
CA LYS A 117 -4.48 -10.08 22.69
C LYS A 117 -5.34 -9.05 23.41
N SER A 118 -5.46 -7.84 22.88
CA SER A 118 -6.05 -6.68 23.59
C SER A 118 -7.21 -6.02 22.83
N SER A 119 -7.98 -6.81 22.09
CA SER A 119 -9.12 -6.29 21.31
C SER A 119 -10.18 -5.62 22.22
N PRO A 120 -10.80 -4.49 21.80
CA PRO A 120 -10.62 -3.81 20.50
C PRO A 120 -9.34 -2.95 20.45
N TYR A 121 -8.68 -2.93 19.28
CA TYR A 121 -7.53 -2.05 19.02
C TYR A 121 -7.97 -0.68 18.52
N SER A 122 -7.22 0.34 18.92
CA SER A 122 -7.22 1.71 18.40
C SER A 122 -6.04 1.95 17.46
N GLU A 123 -6.11 3.01 16.65
CA GLU A 123 -5.03 3.39 15.74
C GLU A 123 -3.74 3.85 16.45
N ASP A 124 -3.86 4.21 17.73
CA ASP A 124 -2.75 4.60 18.61
C ASP A 124 -2.10 3.40 19.33
N ASP A 125 -2.72 2.21 19.26
CA ASP A 125 -2.15 1.01 19.85
C ASP A 125 -0.88 0.55 19.13
N PRO A 126 0.08 -0.04 19.86
CA PRO A 126 1.35 -0.44 19.28
C PRO A 126 1.18 -1.51 18.20
N ILE A 127 1.84 -1.30 17.05
CA ILE A 127 1.86 -2.24 15.91
C ILE A 127 3.28 -2.74 15.63
N GLY A 128 3.48 -4.05 15.43
CA GLY A 128 4.81 -4.66 15.20
C GLY A 128 5.92 -4.25 16.21
N PRO A 129 7.19 -4.66 16.01
CA PRO A 129 7.73 -5.74 15.18
C PRO A 129 8.15 -6.94 16.05
N ASP A 130 7.38 -7.26 17.08
CA ASP A 130 7.66 -8.46 17.87
C ASP A 130 7.35 -9.69 17.01
N LEU A 131 8.41 -10.30 16.45
CA LEU A 131 8.33 -11.46 15.59
C LEU A 131 7.57 -12.61 16.27
N ASP A 132 7.59 -12.70 17.59
CA ASP A 132 6.95 -13.79 18.32
C ASP A 132 5.44 -13.58 18.51
N LYS A 133 4.92 -12.39 18.15
CA LYS A 133 3.53 -12.01 18.41
C LYS A 133 2.71 -11.75 17.14
N VAL A 134 3.38 -11.53 16.00
CA VAL A 134 2.73 -11.10 14.76
C VAL A 134 3.19 -11.97 13.58
N SER A 135 2.28 -12.23 12.64
CA SER A 135 2.58 -12.96 11.40
C SER A 135 3.62 -12.21 10.56
N TRP A 136 4.35 -12.93 9.70
CA TRP A 136 5.29 -12.28 8.77
C TRP A 136 4.61 -11.25 7.86
N TYR A 137 3.40 -11.57 7.38
CA TYR A 137 2.57 -10.62 6.62
C TYR A 137 2.33 -9.32 7.40
N GLY A 138 1.84 -9.41 8.63
CA GLY A 138 1.61 -8.26 9.50
C GLY A 138 2.85 -7.41 9.73
N ILE A 139 3.99 -8.05 9.97
CA ILE A 139 5.29 -7.38 10.14
C ILE A 139 5.67 -6.60 8.88
N THR A 140 5.58 -7.22 7.70
CA THR A 140 5.93 -6.53 6.46
C THR A 140 5.02 -5.33 6.17
N LYS A 141 3.74 -5.39 6.58
CA LYS A 141 2.80 -4.27 6.44
C LYS A 141 3.03 -3.15 7.47
N SER A 142 3.62 -3.44 8.63
CA SER A 142 3.87 -2.44 9.68
C SER A 142 5.17 -1.64 9.50
N ILE A 143 6.18 -2.17 8.79
CA ILE A 143 7.51 -1.54 8.67
C ILE A 143 7.44 -0.10 8.12
N ASN A 144 6.68 0.10 7.04
CA ASN A 144 6.56 1.41 6.43
C ASN A 144 5.50 2.30 7.11
N ALA A 145 4.68 1.73 7.99
CA ALA A 145 3.60 2.43 8.67
C ALA A 145 4.13 3.61 9.52
N TYR A 146 5.33 3.50 10.06
CA TYR A 146 5.97 4.54 10.89
C TYR A 146 6.72 5.61 10.10
N GLN A 147 6.77 5.54 8.77
CA GLN A 147 7.48 6.54 7.99
C GLN A 147 6.71 7.86 7.95
N LYS A 148 7.38 8.96 8.36
CA LYS A 148 6.89 10.33 8.16
C LYS A 148 6.54 10.55 6.68
N GLY A 149 5.37 11.08 6.37
CA GLY A 149 4.90 11.35 4.99
C GLY A 149 3.73 10.48 4.52
N LEU A 150 3.28 9.51 5.33
CA LEU A 150 1.97 8.89 5.17
C LEU A 150 0.90 9.83 5.71
N GLU A 151 0.03 10.34 4.84
CA GLU A 151 -1.03 11.28 5.24
C GLU A 151 -2.11 10.56 6.05
N ARG A 152 -2.47 9.33 5.67
CA ARG A 152 -3.38 8.46 6.43
C ARG A 152 -3.08 6.97 6.22
N ARG A 153 -3.23 6.20 7.29
CA ARG A 153 -3.18 4.73 7.32
C ARG A 153 -4.57 4.23 7.69
N PHE A 154 -5.07 3.23 6.98
CA PHE A 154 -6.31 2.55 7.35
C PHE A 154 -6.00 1.10 7.68
N SER A 155 -6.24 0.68 8.92
CA SER A 155 -6.30 -0.73 9.31
C SER A 155 -7.78 -1.10 9.41
N PHE A 156 -8.20 -2.12 8.69
CA PHE A 156 -9.56 -2.65 8.82
C PHE A 156 -9.54 -3.71 9.93
N VAL A 157 -10.37 -3.51 10.96
CA VAL A 157 -10.65 -4.44 12.08
C VAL A 157 -11.95 -5.18 11.79
#